data_AF-A0A5C7Q199-F1
#
_entry.id   AF-A0A5C7Q199-F1
#
_cell.length_a   1.000
_cell.length_b   1.000
_cell.length_c   1.000
_cell.angle_alpha   90.00
_cell.angle_beta   90.00
_cell.angle_gamma   90.00
#
_symmetry.space_group_name_H-M   'P 1'
#
loop_
_entity.id
_entity.type
_entity.pdbx_description
1 polymer ?
#
loop_
_entity_poly.entity_id
_entity_poly.type
_entity_poly.pdbx_seq_one_letter_code
_entity_poly.pdbx_strand_id
1 'polypeptide(L)'
;MQKQTLRAVFKPGAFDNGRQFDTPLTGCGSLVVSHKGELREAITVRTYFNPRGSGMQPVRAALWVRPADSGQSWRSGRGSAGGCGYHKESQAIADAVDSAGIELYGMPGRYLYGDRVADLKKRFYFGGTGSSGYDEIFSAIARAAGYRGRMLWVSHSL
;
A
#
# COMPACT_ATOMS: atom_id res chain seq x y z
N MET A 1 10.67 -9.13 -19.88
CA MET A 1 10.01 -8.05 -19.11
C MET A 1 8.60 -8.50 -18.76
N GLN A 2 8.25 -8.56 -17.48
CA GLN A 2 6.86 -8.81 -17.07
C GLN A 2 6.01 -7.60 -17.50
N LYS A 3 4.91 -7.83 -18.21
CA LYS A 3 4.00 -6.76 -18.67
C LYS A 3 3.41 -6.06 -17.44
N GLN A 4 3.50 -4.74 -17.37
CA GLN A 4 2.90 -3.98 -16.26
C GLN A 4 1.38 -4.12 -16.29
N THR A 5 0.80 -4.67 -15.23
CA THR A 5 -0.65 -4.86 -15.04
C THR A 5 -1.25 -3.83 -14.08
N LEU A 6 -0.41 -3.18 -13.27
CA LEU A 6 -0.81 -2.18 -12.30
C LEU A 6 0.10 -0.96 -12.37
N ARG A 7 -0.50 0.23 -12.29
CA ARG A 7 0.18 1.52 -12.29
C ARG A 7 -0.29 2.35 -11.10
N ALA A 8 0.65 2.98 -10.39
CA ALA A 8 0.35 4.01 -9.40
C ALA A 8 0.62 5.40 -9.97
N VAL A 9 -0.20 6.38 -9.57
CA VAL A 9 -0.07 7.80 -9.93
C VAL A 9 -0.17 8.63 -8.66
N PHE A 10 0.72 9.61 -8.52
CA PHE A 10 0.76 10.53 -7.40
C PHE A 10 0.01 11.81 -7.75
N LYS A 11 -1.04 12.14 -6.99
CA LYS A 11 -1.77 13.41 -7.11
C LYS A 11 -0.85 14.59 -6.79
N PRO A 12 -0.98 15.75 -7.46
CA PRO A 12 -0.25 16.95 -7.06
C PRO A 12 -0.64 17.38 -5.64
N GLY A 13 0.31 17.96 -4.90
CA GLY A 13 0.10 18.44 -3.53
C GLY A 13 0.96 17.72 -2.49
N ALA A 14 0.95 18.27 -1.27
CA ALA A 14 1.59 17.68 -0.10
C ALA A 14 0.61 16.73 0.59
N PHE A 15 1.02 15.48 0.79
CA PHE A 15 0.23 14.46 1.46
C PHE A 15 1.07 13.91 2.61
N ASP A 16 0.87 14.45 3.80
CA ASP A 16 1.64 14.07 4.98
C ASP A 16 0.76 14.03 6.22
N ASN A 17 -0.08 12.99 6.31
CA ASN A 17 -0.99 12.81 7.45
C ASN A 17 -0.93 11.41 8.09
N GLY A 18 0.03 10.59 7.67
CA GLY A 18 0.35 9.30 8.27
C GLY A 18 0.95 9.49 9.65
N ARG A 19 0.46 8.74 10.64
CA ARG A 19 0.92 8.83 12.02
C ARG A 19 0.87 7.47 12.70
N GLN A 20 1.68 7.31 13.74
CA GLN A 20 1.46 6.22 14.68
C GLN A 20 0.17 6.47 15.48
N PHE A 21 -0.51 5.40 15.85
CA PHE A 21 -1.72 5.46 16.66
C PHE A 21 -1.43 4.88 18.05
N ASP A 22 -2.15 5.38 19.06
CA ASP A 22 -2.09 4.85 20.43
C ASP A 22 -2.74 3.45 20.54
N THR A 23 -3.50 3.07 19.51
CA THR A 23 -4.03 1.72 19.35
C THR A 23 -2.86 0.73 19.18
N PRO A 24 -2.91 -0.48 19.77
CA PRO A 24 -1.84 -1.46 19.63
C PRO A 24 -1.49 -1.72 18.16
N LEU A 25 -0.19 -1.74 17.86
CA LEU A 25 0.33 -2.14 16.55
C LEU A 25 0.20 -3.66 16.44
N THR A 26 -0.43 -4.13 15.37
CA THR A 26 -0.77 -5.55 15.18
C THR A 26 -0.20 -6.13 13.90
N GLY A 27 0.12 -5.28 12.93
CA GLY A 27 0.75 -5.70 11.69
C GLY A 27 1.67 -4.61 11.17
N CYS A 28 2.78 -5.04 10.57
CA CYS A 28 3.71 -4.17 9.88
C CYS A 28 4.11 -4.82 8.57
N GLY A 29 4.26 -4.02 7.53
CA GLY A 29 4.73 -4.48 6.23
C GLY A 29 5.68 -3.46 5.62
N SER A 30 6.74 -3.95 5.01
CA SER A 30 7.81 -3.14 4.45
C SER A 30 8.13 -3.59 3.04
N LEU A 31 8.11 -2.65 2.09
CA LEU A 31 8.66 -2.88 0.76
C LEU A 31 10.13 -2.45 0.76
N VAL A 32 11.02 -3.43 0.74
CA VAL A 32 12.46 -3.22 0.62
C VAL A 32 12.84 -3.23 -0.85
N VAL A 33 13.60 -2.23 -1.29
CA VAL A 33 14.04 -2.08 -2.67
C VAL A 33 15.55 -1.93 -2.76
N SER A 34 16.15 -2.50 -3.79
CA SER A 34 17.53 -2.18 -4.15
C SER A 34 17.57 -0.86 -4.92
N HIS A 35 18.33 0.11 -4.43
CA HIS A 35 18.50 1.43 -5.04
C HIS A 35 19.95 1.89 -4.88
N LYS A 36 20.62 2.19 -6.00
CA LYS A 36 22.01 2.66 -6.04
C LYS A 36 22.99 1.78 -5.24
N GLY A 37 22.83 0.46 -5.32
CA GLY A 37 23.71 -0.50 -4.64
C GLY A 37 23.35 -0.80 -3.18
N GLU A 38 22.35 -0.12 -2.61
CA GLU A 38 21.91 -0.31 -1.22
C GLU A 38 20.49 -0.90 -1.15
N LEU A 39 20.17 -1.55 -0.04
CA LEU A 39 18.79 -1.89 0.31
C LEU A 39 18.16 -0.73 1.08
N ARG A 40 16.95 -0.33 0.67
CA ARG A 40 16.19 0.76 1.31
C ARG A 40 14.76 0.34 1.51
N GLU A 41 14.19 0.72 2.66
CA GLU A 41 12.74 0.66 2.86
C GLU A 41 12.09 1.80 2.08
N ALA A 42 11.37 1.45 1.01
CA ALA A 42 10.66 2.40 0.16
C ALA A 42 9.28 2.72 0.69
N ILE A 43 8.60 1.71 1.24
CA ILE A 43 7.24 1.82 1.75
C ILE A 43 7.16 1.10 3.08
N THR A 44 6.56 1.77 4.05
CA THR A 44 6.25 1.20 5.36
C THR A 44 4.73 1.28 5.55
N VAL A 45 4.13 0.17 5.95
CA VAL A 45 2.70 0.07 6.24
C VAL A 45 2.55 -0.47 7.65
N ARG A 46 1.69 0.14 8.44
CA ARG A 46 1.40 -0.28 9.80
C ARG A 46 -0.10 -0.37 10.00
N THR A 47 -0.54 -1.44 10.66
CA THR A 47 -1.94 -1.68 10.98
C THR A 47 -2.11 -1.80 12.48
N TYR A 48 -3.19 -1.21 12.98
CA TYR A 48 -3.45 -1.05 14.39
C TYR A 48 -4.88 -1.45 14.68
N PHE A 49 -5.07 -2.36 15.63
CA PHE A 49 -6.38 -2.65 16.21
C PHE A 49 -6.21 -3.20 17.63
N ASN A 50 -7.27 -3.17 18.43
CA ASN A 50 -7.25 -3.78 19.75
C ASN A 50 -7.55 -5.30 19.62
N PRO A 51 -6.57 -6.20 19.80
CA PRO A 51 -6.80 -7.64 19.66
C PRO A 51 -7.68 -8.21 20.77
N ARG A 52 -7.83 -7.48 21.89
CA ARG A 52 -8.69 -7.86 23.02
C ARG A 52 -10.09 -7.24 22.95
N GLY A 53 -10.40 -6.47 21.90
CA GLY A 53 -11.70 -5.85 21.72
C GLY A 53 -12.74 -6.79 21.11
N SER A 54 -13.97 -6.29 20.92
CA SER A 54 -14.96 -7.00 20.11
C SER A 54 -14.45 -7.13 18.67
N GLY A 55 -14.77 -8.22 17.96
CA GLY A 55 -14.41 -8.39 16.54
C GLY A 55 -14.89 -7.25 15.61
N MET A 56 -15.69 -6.33 16.14
CA MET A 56 -16.21 -5.12 15.49
C MET A 56 -15.32 -3.88 15.61
N GLN A 57 -14.20 -3.94 16.36
CA GLN A 57 -13.29 -2.81 16.47
C GLN A 57 -12.75 -2.38 15.09
N PRO A 58 -12.59 -1.07 14.87
CA PRO A 58 -12.05 -0.57 13.63
C PRO A 58 -10.56 -0.88 13.54
N VAL A 59 -10.13 -1.34 12.36
CA VAL A 59 -8.71 -1.40 12.01
C VAL A 59 -8.30 -0.01 11.54
N ARG A 60 -7.12 0.45 11.96
CA ARG A 60 -6.50 1.68 11.48
C ARG A 60 -5.23 1.31 10.73
N ALA A 61 -4.87 2.10 9.73
CA ALA A 61 -3.62 1.93 9.02
C ALA A 61 -2.90 3.26 8.83
N ALA A 62 -1.58 3.18 8.77
CA ALA A 62 -0.70 4.26 8.36
C ALA A 62 0.25 3.76 7.27
N LEU A 63 0.52 4.62 6.30
CA LEU A 63 1.39 4.35 5.16
C LEU A 63 2.42 5.48 5.06
N TRP A 64 3.68 5.13 4.85
CA TRP A 64 4.75 6.08 4.51
C TRP A 64 5.43 5.61 3.23
N VAL A 65 5.64 6.53 2.30
CA VAL A 65 6.32 6.31 1.03
C VAL A 65 7.52 7.24 0.95
N ARG A 66 8.69 6.64 0.91
CA ARG A 66 9.97 7.31 0.69
C ARG A 66 10.17 7.57 -0.80
N PRO A 67 10.57 8.77 -1.21
CA PRO A 67 10.97 9.03 -2.59
C PRO A 67 12.34 8.39 -2.88
N ALA A 68 12.55 7.92 -4.12
CA ALA A 68 13.82 7.33 -4.52
C ALA A 68 15.00 8.33 -4.46
N ASP A 69 14.72 9.58 -4.80
CA ASP A 69 15.68 10.68 -4.86
C ASP A 69 15.06 11.97 -4.29
N SER A 70 15.91 12.92 -3.88
CA SER A 70 15.52 14.16 -3.19
C SER A 70 14.62 15.11 -3.98
N GLY A 71 14.44 14.88 -5.29
CA GLY A 71 13.56 15.67 -6.15
C GLY A 71 12.07 15.31 -6.05
N GLN A 72 11.71 14.26 -5.33
CA GLN A 72 10.31 13.91 -5.05
C GLN A 72 9.98 14.06 -3.56
N SER A 73 8.75 14.41 -3.26
CA SER A 73 8.29 14.58 -1.87
C SER A 73 7.95 13.25 -1.22
N TRP A 74 8.22 13.15 0.08
CA TRP A 74 7.63 12.12 0.92
C TRP A 74 6.12 12.15 0.85
N ARG A 75 5.50 10.98 1.00
CA ARG A 75 4.05 10.86 1.14
C ARG A 75 3.73 10.02 2.35
N SER A 76 2.73 10.44 3.11
CA SER A 76 2.19 9.65 4.18
C SER A 76 0.67 9.77 4.23
N GLY A 77 0.04 8.67 4.61
CA GLY A 77 -1.40 8.48 4.57
C GLY A 77 -1.91 7.76 5.79
N ARG A 78 -3.19 7.96 6.12
CA ARG A 78 -3.89 7.22 7.17
C ARG A 78 -5.24 6.71 6.68
N GLY A 79 -5.68 5.59 7.22
CA GLY A 79 -6.97 4.99 6.88
C GLY A 79 -7.60 4.25 8.05
N SER A 80 -8.89 3.95 7.94
CA SER A 80 -9.61 3.18 8.96
C SER A 80 -10.79 2.43 8.37
N ALA A 81 -10.97 1.19 8.83
CA ALA A 81 -12.02 0.29 8.38
C ALA A 81 -12.79 -0.30 9.57
N GLY A 82 -14.12 -0.16 9.58
CA GLY A 82 -15.02 -0.72 10.60
C GLY A 82 -16.07 -1.68 10.01
N GLY A 83 -16.85 -2.36 10.85
CA GLY A 83 -17.87 -3.31 10.38
C GLY A 83 -17.35 -4.75 10.19
N CYS A 84 -18.08 -5.56 9.41
CA CYS A 84 -17.84 -6.99 9.23
C CYS A 84 -18.01 -7.43 7.76
N GLY A 85 -17.52 -8.64 7.43
CA GLY A 85 -17.75 -9.30 6.12
C GLY A 85 -16.68 -9.08 5.05
N TYR A 86 -15.55 -8.45 5.38
CA TYR A 86 -14.47 -8.19 4.43
C TYR A 86 -13.10 -8.11 5.14
N HIS A 87 -12.01 -8.08 4.37
CA HIS A 87 -10.66 -7.95 4.91
C HIS A 87 -10.38 -6.51 5.37
N LYS A 88 -10.69 -6.20 6.64
CA LYS A 88 -10.59 -4.85 7.23
C LYS A 88 -9.20 -4.23 7.10
N GLU A 89 -8.16 -5.04 7.17
CA GLU A 89 -6.80 -4.55 7.03
C GLU A 89 -6.55 -3.95 5.64
N SER A 90 -6.92 -4.65 4.57
CA SER A 90 -6.69 -4.14 3.21
C SER A 90 -7.58 -2.95 2.90
N GLN A 91 -8.77 -2.87 3.50
CA GLN A 91 -9.62 -1.67 3.45
C GLN A 91 -8.93 -0.47 4.11
N ALA A 92 -8.46 -0.61 5.35
CA ALA A 92 -7.79 0.49 6.04
C ALA A 92 -6.51 0.93 5.32
N ILE A 93 -5.75 -0.01 4.76
CA ILE A 93 -4.56 0.29 3.95
C ILE A 93 -4.94 0.98 2.64
N ALA A 94 -6.02 0.58 1.97
CA ALA A 94 -6.49 1.26 0.76
C ALA A 94 -6.90 2.71 1.05
N ASP A 95 -7.57 2.96 2.16
CA ASP A 95 -7.90 4.31 2.62
C ASP A 95 -6.64 5.12 2.93
N ALA A 96 -5.61 4.50 3.52
CA ALA A 96 -4.32 5.13 3.75
C ALA A 96 -3.59 5.48 2.44
N VAL A 97 -3.64 4.61 1.42
CA VAL A 97 -3.09 4.87 0.08
C VAL A 97 -3.80 6.06 -0.58
N ASP A 98 -5.13 6.09 -0.56
CA ASP A 98 -5.89 7.20 -1.16
C ASP A 98 -5.63 8.53 -0.41
N SER A 99 -5.56 8.48 0.93
CA SER A 99 -5.21 9.63 1.78
C SER A 99 -3.77 10.11 1.57
N ALA A 100 -2.85 9.27 1.11
CA ALA A 100 -1.49 9.65 0.70
C ALA A 100 -1.46 10.31 -0.71
N GLY A 101 -2.63 10.50 -1.32
CA GLY A 101 -2.76 11.05 -2.66
C GLY A 101 -2.28 10.11 -3.76
N ILE A 102 -2.44 8.80 -3.56
CA ILE A 102 -1.96 7.76 -4.50
C ILE A 102 -3.17 7.10 -5.16
N GLU A 103 -3.19 7.12 -6.48
CA GLU A 103 -4.22 6.43 -7.28
C GLU A 103 -3.63 5.23 -7.98
N LEU A 104 -4.39 4.12 -7.98
CA LEU A 104 -4.01 2.89 -8.66
C LEU A 104 -4.88 2.71 -9.90
N TYR A 105 -4.28 2.19 -10.97
CA TYR A 105 -4.95 1.90 -12.24
C TYR A 105 -4.53 0.53 -12.78
N GLY A 106 -5.47 -0.19 -13.39
CA GLY A 106 -5.28 -1.58 -13.81
C GLY A 106 -5.78 -2.56 -12.76
N MET A 107 -5.01 -3.60 -12.49
CA MET A 107 -5.17 -4.50 -11.32
C MET A 107 -3.94 -5.39 -11.20
N PRO A 108 -3.63 -5.94 -10.00
CA PRO A 108 -2.63 -6.98 -9.84
C PRO A 108 -2.83 -8.10 -10.85
N GLY A 109 -1.73 -8.58 -11.46
CA GLY A 109 -1.76 -9.65 -12.46
C GLY A 109 -2.39 -10.93 -11.90
N ARG A 110 -2.17 -11.21 -10.61
CA ARG A 110 -2.81 -12.34 -9.92
C ARG A 110 -4.34 -12.27 -9.82
N TYR A 111 -4.95 -11.11 -10.02
CA TYR A 111 -6.41 -10.94 -10.05
C TYR A 111 -6.98 -11.06 -11.46
N LEU A 112 -6.11 -11.17 -12.48
CA LEU A 112 -6.52 -11.51 -13.84
C LEU A 112 -6.77 -13.01 -13.91
N TYR A 113 -8.01 -13.37 -14.23
CA TYR A 113 -8.41 -14.74 -14.51
C TYR A 113 -8.90 -14.83 -15.96
N GLY A 114 -8.55 -15.93 -16.64
CA GLY A 114 -8.86 -16.15 -18.05
C GLY A 114 -8.22 -15.10 -18.96
N ASP A 115 -8.95 -14.65 -19.98
CA ASP A 115 -8.47 -13.71 -21.00
C ASP A 115 -8.52 -12.24 -20.57
N ARG A 116 -8.66 -11.96 -19.26
CA ARG A 116 -8.71 -10.58 -18.77
C ARG A 116 -7.33 -9.92 -18.95
N VAL A 117 -7.33 -8.78 -19.62
CA VAL A 117 -6.16 -7.91 -19.72
C VAL A 117 -6.37 -6.71 -18.80
N ALA A 118 -5.33 -6.35 -18.05
CA ALA A 118 -5.39 -5.17 -17.18
C ALA A 118 -5.56 -3.88 -18.01
N ASP A 119 -6.60 -3.11 -17.69
CA ASP A 119 -6.82 -1.78 -18.26
C ASP A 119 -6.20 -0.70 -17.36
N LEU A 120 -5.01 -0.21 -17.76
CA LEU A 120 -4.27 0.82 -17.04
C LEU A 120 -4.93 2.22 -17.05
N LYS A 121 -6.10 2.37 -17.69
CA LYS A 121 -6.94 3.57 -17.61
C LYS A 121 -8.05 3.44 -16.57
N LYS A 122 -8.42 2.22 -16.18
CA LYS A 122 -9.45 1.97 -15.18
C LYS A 122 -8.87 2.06 -13.77
N ARG A 123 -9.50 2.88 -12.92
CA ARG A 123 -9.10 3.00 -11.51
C ARG A 123 -9.27 1.66 -10.80
N PHE A 124 -8.28 1.30 -10.01
CA PHE A 124 -8.24 0.09 -9.19
C PHE A 124 -8.40 0.45 -7.71
N TYR A 125 -9.18 -0.36 -7.02
CA TYR A 125 -9.40 -0.26 -5.59
C TYR A 125 -9.30 -1.65 -4.96
N PHE A 126 -8.49 -1.80 -3.91
CA PHE A 126 -8.17 -3.09 -3.28
C PHE A 126 -8.70 -3.22 -1.83
N GLY A 127 -9.49 -2.26 -1.37
CA GLY A 127 -10.06 -2.33 -0.04
C GLY A 127 -10.94 -3.56 0.12
N GLY A 128 -10.74 -4.33 1.18
CA GLY A 128 -11.50 -5.53 1.49
C GLY A 128 -11.13 -6.80 0.70
N THR A 129 -10.16 -6.75 -0.23
CA THR A 129 -9.83 -7.88 -1.12
C THR A 129 -8.77 -8.86 -0.60
N GLY A 130 -8.34 -8.73 0.66
CA GLY A 130 -7.23 -9.51 1.21
C GLY A 130 -5.85 -8.90 0.96
N SER A 131 -4.80 -9.60 1.41
CA SER A 131 -3.40 -9.17 1.35
C SER A 131 -2.60 -9.76 0.18
N SER A 132 -3.21 -10.64 -0.60
CA SER A 132 -2.51 -11.42 -1.62
C SER A 132 -1.85 -10.56 -2.70
N GLY A 133 -2.35 -9.35 -3.02
CA GLY A 133 -1.79 -8.48 -4.07
C GLY A 133 -0.83 -7.40 -3.58
N TYR A 134 -0.47 -7.39 -2.30
CA TYR A 134 0.33 -6.31 -1.70
C TYR A 134 1.69 -6.12 -2.36
N ASP A 135 2.39 -7.21 -2.71
CA ASP A 135 3.68 -7.16 -3.40
C ASP A 135 3.60 -6.36 -4.72
N GLU A 136 2.58 -6.63 -5.55
CA GLU A 136 2.37 -5.94 -6.82
C GLU A 136 1.91 -4.49 -6.62
N ILE A 137 1.01 -4.25 -5.65
CA ILE A 137 0.49 -2.93 -5.29
C ILE A 137 1.62 -2.01 -4.82
N PHE A 138 2.36 -2.44 -3.81
CA PHE A 138 3.44 -1.63 -3.25
C PHE A 138 4.60 -1.50 -4.24
N SER A 139 4.87 -2.50 -5.07
CA SER A 139 5.84 -2.35 -6.16
C SER A 139 5.40 -1.30 -7.20
N ALA A 140 4.11 -1.20 -7.52
CA ALA A 140 3.61 -0.15 -8.41
C ALA A 140 3.77 1.25 -7.78
N ILE A 141 3.49 1.38 -6.49
CA ILE A 141 3.67 2.62 -5.73
C ILE A 141 5.16 3.02 -5.67
N ALA A 142 6.05 2.08 -5.37
CA ALA A 142 7.49 2.34 -5.35
C ALA A 142 8.03 2.76 -6.72
N ARG A 143 7.49 2.19 -7.81
CA ARG A 143 7.81 2.65 -9.17
C ARG A 143 7.34 4.08 -9.41
N ALA A 144 6.17 4.48 -8.92
CA ALA A 144 5.72 5.87 -8.98
C ALA A 144 6.64 6.80 -8.17
N ALA A 145 7.15 6.35 -7.02
CA ALA A 145 8.14 7.05 -6.20
C ALA A 145 9.56 7.10 -6.81
N GLY A 146 9.76 6.56 -8.01
CA GLY A 146 11.02 6.62 -8.76
C GLY A 146 11.91 5.37 -8.67
N TYR A 147 11.55 4.36 -7.88
CA TYR A 147 12.38 3.15 -7.76
C TYR A 147 12.29 2.26 -8.99
N ARG A 148 13.40 1.60 -9.35
CA ARG A 148 13.49 0.70 -10.52
C ARG A 148 14.16 -0.65 -10.23
N GLY A 149 14.80 -0.81 -9.07
CA GLY A 149 15.53 -2.03 -8.72
C GLY A 149 14.63 -3.20 -8.31
N ARG A 150 15.27 -4.27 -7.83
CA ARG A 150 14.57 -5.42 -7.25
C ARG A 150 13.82 -5.01 -5.99
N MET A 151 12.62 -5.55 -5.81
CA MET A 151 11.71 -5.20 -4.73
C MET A 151 11.27 -6.47 -4.01
N LEU A 152 11.17 -6.42 -2.69
CA LEU A 152 10.68 -7.51 -1.86
C LEU A 152 9.70 -6.93 -0.85
N TRP A 153 8.47 -7.47 -0.84
CA TRP A 153 7.51 -7.21 0.21
C TRP A 153 7.78 -8.15 1.38
N VAL A 154 7.95 -7.57 2.57
CA VAL A 154 8.12 -8.30 3.82
C VAL A 154 6.95 -7.97 4.72
N SER A 155 6.24 -9.00 5.17
CA SER A 155 5.16 -8.85 6.15
C SER A 155 5.65 -9.36 7.49
N HIS A 156 5.37 -8.58 8.53
CA HIS A 156 5.67 -8.88 9.92
C HIS A 156 4.35 -8.91 10.68
N SER A 157 3.91 -10.11 11.08
CA SER A 157 2.90 -10.25 12.13
C SER A 157 3.58 -10.03 13.48
N LEU A 158 2.99 -9.19 14.32
CA LEU A 158 3.43 -8.98 15.71
C LEU A 158 2.73 -9.95 16.66
#